data_AF-A0A1H9TZ42-F1
#
_entry.id   AF-A0A1H9TZ42-F1
#
_cell.length_a   1.000
_cell.length_b   1.000
_cell.length_c   1.000
_cell.angle_alpha   90.00
_cell.angle_beta   90.00
_cell.angle_gamma   90.00
#
_symmetry.space_group_name_H-M   'P 1'
#
loop_
_entity.id
_entity.type
_entity.pdbx_description
1 polymer ?
#
loop_
_entity_poly.entity_id
_entity_poly.type
_entity_poly.pdbx_seq_one_letter_code
_entity_poly.pdbx_strand_id
1 'polypeptide(L)'
;MNPTPRSPARTDDELARLDVPLLLRYGLASTAPGPQRTTLFGDGAAGAAVILDRLGIPPRSVAFLADTVRAGGLARAAELPEPLPRAEAADTVGDWLRAGADLAGGVDVDDLAARWLHAVATVIEVRRLTRARG
;
A
#
# COMPACT_ATOMS: atom_id res chain seq x y z
N MET A 1 12.95 -13.37 -29.96
CA MET A 1 12.38 -12.81 -28.71
C MET A 1 13.31 -11.72 -28.24
N ASN A 2 12.88 -10.45 -28.27
CA ASN A 2 13.65 -9.36 -27.66
C ASN A 2 13.45 -9.44 -26.15
N PRO A 3 14.53 -9.42 -25.33
CA PRO A 3 14.38 -9.27 -23.90
C PRO A 3 13.77 -7.89 -23.64
N THR A 4 12.58 -7.85 -23.03
CA THR A 4 12.05 -6.61 -22.47
C THR A 4 13.07 -6.07 -21.47
N PRO A 5 13.41 -4.76 -21.49
CA PRO A 5 14.29 -4.20 -20.48
C PRO A 5 13.63 -4.38 -19.13
N ARG A 6 14.17 -5.31 -18.34
CA ARG A 6 13.83 -5.49 -16.93
C ARG A 6 14.27 -4.18 -16.26
N SER A 7 13.30 -3.34 -15.88
CA SER A 7 13.61 -2.11 -15.14
C SER A 7 14.52 -2.48 -13.96
N PRO A 8 15.61 -1.74 -13.72
CA PRO A 8 16.55 -2.08 -12.66
C PRO A 8 15.77 -2.23 -11.36
N ALA A 9 16.06 -3.29 -10.61
CA ALA A 9 15.44 -3.53 -9.31
C ALA A 9 15.71 -2.32 -8.42
N ARG A 10 14.66 -1.61 -8.00
CA ARG A 10 14.79 -0.44 -7.13
C ARG A 10 15.30 -0.86 -5.75
N THR A 11 16.10 0.00 -5.15
CA THR A 11 16.56 -0.17 -3.77
C THR A 11 15.45 0.18 -2.78
N ASP A 12 15.56 -0.29 -1.53
CA ASP A 12 14.63 0.08 -0.46
C ASP A 12 14.59 1.60 -0.23
N ASP A 13 15.70 2.31 -0.39
CA ASP A 13 15.74 3.78 -0.25
C ASP A 13 15.06 4.51 -1.40
N GLU A 14 15.11 3.97 -2.61
CA GLU A 14 14.34 4.47 -3.74
C GLU A 14 12.84 4.23 -3.53
N LEU A 15 12.46 3.04 -3.04
CA LEU A 15 11.07 2.70 -2.74
C LEU A 15 10.48 3.56 -1.61
N ALA A 16 11.24 3.84 -0.56
CA ALA A 16 10.79 4.67 0.56
C ALA A 16 10.59 6.16 0.19
N ARG A 17 11.14 6.61 -0.94
CA ARG A 17 10.99 7.98 -1.46
C ARG A 17 9.84 8.13 -2.44
N LEU A 18 9.14 7.05 -2.76
CA LEU A 18 7.97 7.11 -3.64
C LEU A 18 6.82 7.85 -2.96
N ASP A 19 6.11 8.66 -3.75
CA ASP A 19 4.84 9.26 -3.34
C ASP A 19 3.75 8.18 -3.34
N VAL A 20 3.67 7.44 -2.22
CA VAL A 20 2.70 6.36 -2.01
C VAL A 20 1.25 6.85 -2.18
N PRO A 21 0.82 8.00 -1.61
CA PRO A 21 -0.51 8.55 -1.88
C PRO A 21 -0.82 8.70 -3.38
N LEU A 22 0.10 9.28 -4.16
CA LEU A 22 -0.09 9.49 -5.59
C LEU A 22 -0.19 8.17 -6.37
N LEU A 23 0.70 7.22 -6.08
CA LEU A 23 0.70 5.90 -6.73
C LEU A 23 -0.54 5.09 -6.38
N LEU A 24 -1.00 5.17 -5.13
CA LEU A 24 -2.25 4.57 -4.68
C LEU A 24 -3.43 5.17 -5.46
N ARG A 25 -3.56 6.50 -5.49
CA ARG A 25 -4.62 7.19 -6.25
C ARG A 25 -4.65 6.79 -7.72
N TYR A 26 -3.49 6.75 -8.36
CA TYR A 26 -3.38 6.36 -9.78
C TYR A 26 -3.83 4.91 -10.01
N GLY A 27 -3.43 4.00 -9.13
CA GLY A 27 -3.81 2.59 -9.21
C GLY A 27 -5.29 2.33 -8.89
N LEU A 28 -5.89 3.14 -8.02
CA LEU A 28 -7.32 3.05 -7.66
C LEU A 28 -8.24 3.72 -8.70
N ALA A 29 -7.87 4.89 -9.24
CA ALA A 29 -8.72 5.69 -10.14
C ALA A 29 -8.89 5.13 -11.56
N SER A 30 -8.04 4.16 -11.96
CA SER A 30 -8.04 3.66 -13.34
C SER A 30 -9.18 2.67 -13.59
N THR A 31 -10.08 3.00 -14.52
CA THR A 31 -11.24 2.16 -14.90
C THR A 31 -10.90 0.98 -15.82
N ALA A 32 -9.70 0.94 -16.40
CA ALA A 32 -9.19 -0.18 -17.20
C ALA A 32 -7.90 -0.78 -16.59
N PRO A 33 -7.76 -2.11 -16.46
CA PRO A 33 -6.50 -2.74 -16.09
C PRO A 33 -5.48 -2.58 -17.24
N GLY A 34 -4.29 -2.03 -16.96
CA GLY A 34 -3.21 -1.89 -17.93
C GLY A 34 -1.84 -2.13 -17.29
N PRO A 35 -0.81 -2.56 -18.05
CA PRO A 35 0.49 -2.94 -17.50
C PRO A 35 1.14 -1.86 -16.63
N GLN A 36 1.08 -0.60 -17.09
CA GLN A 36 1.66 0.54 -16.37
C GLN A 36 0.97 0.83 -15.04
N ARG A 37 -0.36 0.67 -14.98
CA ARG A 37 -1.13 0.79 -13.73
C ARG A 37 -0.72 -0.28 -12.72
N THR A 38 -0.62 -1.54 -13.16
CA THR A 38 -0.21 -2.65 -12.28
C THR A 38 1.18 -2.44 -11.72
N THR A 39 2.12 -1.95 -12.55
CA THR A 39 3.48 -1.62 -12.09
C THR A 39 3.47 -0.50 -11.06
N LEU A 40 2.79 0.62 -11.32
CA LEU A 40 2.75 1.76 -10.39
C LEU A 40 2.05 1.41 -9.07
N PHE A 41 0.97 0.63 -9.14
CA PHE A 41 0.24 0.16 -7.96
C PHE A 41 1.07 -0.81 -7.12
N GLY A 42 1.83 -1.71 -7.79
CA GLY A 42 2.78 -2.62 -7.15
C GLY A 42 3.98 -1.90 -6.56
N ASP A 43 4.55 -0.92 -7.25
CA ASP A 43 5.63 -0.05 -6.75
C ASP A 43 5.16 0.72 -5.51
N GLY A 44 3.93 1.24 -5.53
CA GLY A 44 3.30 1.87 -4.37
C GLY A 44 3.18 0.91 -3.19
N ALA A 45 2.78 -0.34 -3.42
CA ALA A 45 2.70 -1.35 -2.37
C ALA A 45 4.09 -1.69 -1.78
N ALA A 46 5.11 -1.80 -2.64
CA ALA A 46 6.48 -2.05 -2.20
C ALA A 46 7.05 -0.86 -1.39
N GLY A 47 6.83 0.37 -1.85
CA GLY A 47 7.20 1.59 -1.12
C GLY A 47 6.52 1.69 0.24
N ALA A 48 5.20 1.47 0.28
CA ALA A 48 4.42 1.42 1.52
C ALA A 48 4.95 0.37 2.50
N ALA A 49 5.29 -0.82 2.01
CA ALA A 49 5.85 -1.89 2.83
C ALA A 49 7.22 -1.52 3.41
N VAL A 50 8.07 -0.84 2.64
CA VAL A 50 9.36 -0.36 3.15
C VAL A 50 9.16 0.68 4.25
N ILE A 51 8.28 1.65 4.03
CA ILE A 51 7.97 2.72 5.01
C ILE A 51 7.45 2.11 6.31
N LEU A 52 6.37 1.31 6.26
CA LEU A 52 5.76 0.74 7.45
C LEU A 52 6.68 -0.24 8.19
N ASP A 53 7.51 -0.99 7.47
CA ASP A 53 8.48 -1.87 8.11
C ASP A 53 9.59 -1.10 8.84
N ARG A 54 10.05 0.04 8.29
CA ARG A 54 11.00 0.95 8.96
C ARG A 54 10.41 1.55 10.23
N LEU A 55 9.11 1.85 10.21
CA LEU A 55 8.33 2.28 11.39
C LEU A 55 8.02 1.12 12.38
N GLY A 56 8.51 -0.09 12.09
CA GLY A 56 8.37 -1.26 12.96
C GLY A 56 6.93 -1.77 13.06
N ILE A 57 6.07 -1.48 12.08
CA ILE A 57 4.67 -1.91 12.08
C ILE A 57 4.60 -3.40 11.72
N PRO A 58 3.91 -4.23 12.50
CA PRO A 58 3.83 -5.65 12.20
C PRO A 58 2.86 -5.92 11.03
N PRO A 59 3.15 -6.89 10.14
CA PRO A 59 2.27 -7.26 9.02
C PRO A 59 0.80 -7.45 9.43
N ARG A 60 0.57 -8.11 10.57
CA ARG A 60 -0.77 -8.36 11.12
C ARG A 60 -1.60 -7.09 11.36
N SER A 61 -0.96 -5.97 11.72
CA SER A 61 -1.67 -4.70 11.93
C SER A 61 -2.13 -4.10 10.60
N VAL A 62 -1.31 -4.22 9.56
CA VAL A 62 -1.66 -3.76 8.21
C VAL A 62 -2.77 -4.63 7.60
N ALA A 63 -2.69 -5.96 7.78
CA ALA A 63 -3.74 -6.88 7.36
C ALA A 63 -5.07 -6.60 8.08
N PHE A 64 -5.04 -6.32 9.38
CA PHE A 64 -6.25 -5.93 10.11
C PHE A 64 -6.86 -4.62 9.61
N LEU A 65 -6.04 -3.63 9.28
CA LEU A 65 -6.52 -2.40 8.64
C LEU A 65 -7.13 -2.68 7.27
N ALA A 66 -6.53 -3.58 6.48
CA ALA A 66 -7.08 -4.00 5.19
C ALA A 66 -8.49 -4.60 5.34
N ASP A 67 -8.68 -5.47 6.34
CA ASP A 67 -9.99 -6.05 6.65
C ASP A 67 -10.99 -4.99 7.13
N THR A 68 -10.51 -3.99 7.87
CA THR A 68 -11.33 -2.85 8.32
C THR A 68 -11.80 -1.99 7.13
N VAL A 69 -10.91 -1.70 6.18
CA VAL A 69 -11.26 -1.01 4.92
C VAL A 69 -12.25 -1.85 4.11
N ARG A 70 -12.06 -3.17 4.04
CA ARG A 70 -12.99 -4.05 3.35
C ARG A 70 -14.39 -4.05 3.96
N ALA A 71 -14.48 -4.01 5.28
CA ALA A 71 -15.76 -4.06 6.00
C ALA A 71 -16.48 -2.71 6.05
N GLY A 72 -15.73 -1.60 6.13
CA GLY A 72 -16.29 -0.26 6.39
C GLY A 72 -16.01 0.80 5.32
N GLY A 73 -15.17 0.50 4.34
CA GLY A 73 -14.73 1.44 3.30
C GLY A 73 -13.58 2.36 3.75
N LEU A 74 -12.93 2.99 2.76
CA LEU A 74 -11.80 3.91 2.96
C LEU A 74 -12.19 5.14 3.79
N ALA A 75 -13.34 5.74 3.50
CA ALA A 75 -13.81 6.93 4.20
C ALA A 75 -13.94 6.67 5.72
N ARG A 76 -14.56 5.53 6.09
CA ARG A 76 -14.71 5.17 7.50
C ARG A 76 -13.37 4.86 8.16
N ALA A 77 -12.47 4.17 7.46
CA ALA A 77 -11.15 3.84 7.96
C ALA A 77 -10.27 5.09 8.17
N ALA A 78 -10.41 6.10 7.32
CA ALA A 78 -9.69 7.37 7.42
C ALA A 78 -10.06 8.20 8.66
N GLU A 79 -11.25 7.96 9.23
CA GLU A 79 -11.75 8.59 10.45
C GLU A 79 -11.34 7.84 11.73
N LEU A 80 -10.63 6.72 11.62
CA LEU A 80 -10.15 6.01 12.80
C LEU A 80 -9.13 6.90 13.55
N PRO A 81 -9.28 7.07 14.87
CA PRO A 81 -8.31 7.83 15.66
C PRO A 81 -6.91 7.21 15.63
N GLU A 82 -6.83 5.89 15.50
CA GLU A 82 -5.58 5.12 15.45
C GLU A 82 -5.72 3.95 14.44
N PRO A 83 -5.55 4.19 13.13
CA PRO A 83 -5.66 3.15 12.10
C PRO A 83 -4.49 2.14 12.15
N LEU A 84 -3.34 2.54 12.70
CA LEU A 84 -2.19 1.69 12.95
C LEU A 84 -1.55 2.06 14.29
N PRO A 85 -0.85 1.12 14.96
CA PRO A 85 -0.13 1.43 16.18
C PRO A 85 1.00 2.43 15.89
N ARG A 86 1.23 3.36 16.83
CA ARG A 86 2.20 4.49 16.74
C ARG A 86 1.68 5.65 15.88
N ALA A 87 1.76 6.86 16.46
CA ALA A 87 1.27 8.09 15.85
C ALA A 87 1.84 8.35 14.44
N GLU A 88 3.16 8.20 14.24
CA GLU A 88 3.79 8.44 12.94
C GLU A 88 3.25 7.51 11.82
N ALA A 89 3.01 6.23 12.15
CA ALA A 89 2.44 5.28 11.20
C ALA A 89 0.94 5.54 10.98
N ALA A 90 0.22 5.94 12.04
CA ALA A 90 -1.18 6.33 11.97
C ALA A 90 -1.37 7.56 11.06
N ASP A 91 -0.53 8.58 11.18
CA ASP A 91 -0.55 9.77 10.34
C ASP A 91 -0.25 9.40 8.88
N THR A 92 0.84 8.64 8.67
CA THR A 92 1.27 8.19 7.34
C THR A 92 0.18 7.41 6.62
N VAL A 93 -0.43 6.42 7.28
CA VAL A 93 -1.50 5.62 6.66
C VAL A 93 -2.80 6.41 6.53
N GLY A 94 -3.07 7.33 7.47
CA GLY A 94 -4.21 8.23 7.41
C GLY A 94 -4.22 9.04 6.11
N ASP A 95 -3.06 9.54 5.69
CA ASP A 95 -2.92 10.24 4.40
C ASP A 95 -3.23 9.35 3.21
N TRP A 96 -2.84 8.07 3.25
CA TRP A 96 -3.13 7.11 2.19
C TRP A 96 -4.62 6.78 2.11
N LEU A 97 -5.25 6.58 3.28
CA LEU A 97 -6.68 6.31 3.37
C LEU A 97 -7.52 7.48 2.85
N ARG A 98 -7.17 8.72 3.23
CA ARG A 98 -7.83 9.95 2.72
C ARG A 98 -7.63 10.10 1.22
N ALA A 99 -6.41 9.91 0.73
CA ALA A 99 -6.10 9.98 -0.69
C ALA A 99 -6.94 8.99 -1.53
N GLY A 100 -7.20 7.78 -1.00
CA GLY A 100 -8.10 6.81 -1.61
C GLY A 100 -9.57 7.18 -1.48
N ALA A 101 -10.01 7.66 -0.31
CA ALA A 101 -11.39 8.06 -0.04
C ALA A 101 -11.86 9.23 -0.91
N ASP A 102 -10.94 10.11 -1.32
CA ASP A 102 -11.21 11.22 -2.26
C ASP A 102 -11.62 10.74 -3.66
N LEU A 103 -11.48 9.45 -3.98
CA LEU A 103 -11.89 8.89 -5.27
C LEU A 103 -13.38 8.54 -5.24
N ALA A 104 -14.13 9.03 -6.24
CA ALA A 104 -15.54 8.71 -6.45
C ALA A 104 -15.73 7.30 -7.04
N GLY A 105 -15.19 6.27 -6.38
CA GLY A 105 -15.13 4.89 -6.88
C GLY A 105 -15.93 3.84 -6.12
N GLY A 106 -16.54 4.21 -4.99
CA GLY A 106 -17.42 3.33 -4.20
C GLY A 106 -16.77 2.01 -3.77
N VAL A 107 -17.59 0.98 -3.61
CA VAL A 107 -17.20 -0.34 -3.04
C VAL A 107 -16.05 -1.00 -3.80
N ASP A 108 -15.99 -0.87 -5.13
CA ASP A 108 -14.92 -1.48 -5.93
C ASP A 108 -13.54 -0.88 -5.61
N VAL A 109 -13.49 0.43 -5.34
CA VAL A 109 -12.26 1.11 -4.93
C VAL A 109 -11.87 0.72 -3.51
N ASP A 110 -12.84 0.60 -2.61
CA ASP A 110 -12.60 0.11 -1.23
C ASP A 110 -12.02 -1.31 -1.23
N ASP A 111 -12.61 -2.23 -2.01
CA ASP A 111 -12.14 -3.61 -2.15
C ASP A 111 -10.75 -3.69 -2.80
N LEU A 112 -10.46 -2.80 -3.77
CA LEU A 112 -9.14 -2.72 -4.38
C LEU A 112 -8.09 -2.18 -3.40
N ALA A 113 -8.43 -1.18 -2.60
CA ALA A 113 -7.55 -0.63 -1.57
C ALA A 113 -7.30 -1.64 -0.44
N ALA A 114 -8.33 -2.38 -0.01
CA ALA A 114 -8.17 -3.47 0.94
C ALA A 114 -7.20 -4.55 0.42
N ARG A 115 -7.35 -4.97 -0.85
CA ARG A 115 -6.41 -5.92 -1.47
C ARG A 115 -4.98 -5.37 -1.54
N TRP A 116 -4.84 -4.07 -1.80
CA TRP A 116 -3.54 -3.41 -1.81
C TRP A 116 -2.87 -3.40 -0.43
N LEU A 117 -3.62 -3.06 0.63
CA LEU A 117 -3.12 -3.11 2.01
C LEU A 117 -2.72 -4.53 2.42
N HIS A 118 -3.48 -5.55 2.02
CA HIS A 118 -3.09 -6.95 2.20
C HIS A 118 -1.77 -7.28 1.48
N ALA A 119 -1.60 -6.82 0.25
CA ALA A 119 -0.34 -6.99 -0.48
C ALA A 119 0.84 -6.30 0.24
N VAL A 120 0.64 -5.10 0.79
CA VAL A 120 1.64 -4.41 1.62
C VAL A 120 2.02 -5.28 2.82
N ALA A 121 1.04 -5.82 3.55
CA ALA A 121 1.29 -6.71 4.68
C ALA A 121 2.13 -7.94 4.28
N THR A 122 1.79 -8.59 3.16
CA THR A 122 2.55 -9.73 2.62
C THR A 122 3.99 -9.34 2.27
N VAL A 123 4.22 -8.18 1.65
CA VAL A 123 5.57 -7.72 1.31
C VAL A 123 6.41 -7.48 2.57
N ILE A 124 5.84 -6.87 3.61
CA ILE A 124 6.54 -6.70 4.91
C ILE A 124 6.94 -8.07 5.48
N GLU A 125 6.03 -9.04 5.48
CA GLU A 125 6.29 -10.38 5.99
C GLU A 125 7.42 -11.09 5.24
N VAL A 126 7.39 -11.08 3.90
CA VAL A 126 8.46 -11.64 3.07
C VAL A 126 9.80 -10.96 3.36
N ARG A 127 9.83 -9.62 3.48
CA ARG A 127 11.06 -8.86 3.78
C ARG A 127 11.66 -9.21 5.14
N ARG A 128 10.82 -9.46 6.15
CA ARG A 128 11.29 -9.90 7.47
C ARG A 128 11.83 -11.31 7.45
N LEU A 129 11.16 -12.22 6.75
CA LEU A 129 11.60 -13.60 6.59
C LEU A 129 12.93 -13.70 5.84
N THR A 130 13.17 -12.85 4.83
CA THR A 130 14.45 -12.84 4.11
C THR A 130 15.59 -12.31 4.98
N ARG A 131 15.37 -11.27 5.80
CA ARG A 131 16.38 -10.79 6.76
C ARG A 131 16.69 -11.79 7.87
N ALA A 132 15.70 -12.54 8.35
CA ALA A 132 15.92 -13.53 9.40
C ALA A 132 16.74 -14.76 8.92
N ARG A 133 16.83 -14.96 7.60
CA ARG A 133 17.56 -16.07 6.97
C ARG A 133 18.96 -15.70 6.47
N GLY A 134 19.27 -14.41 6.38
CA GLY A 134 20.58 -13.88 5.95
C GLY A 134 21.43 -13.50 7.15
#